data_AF-A0A7L1GF99-F1
#
_entry.id   AF-A0A7L1GF99-F1
#
_cell.length_a   1.000
_cell.length_b   1.000
_cell.length_c   1.000
_cell.angle_alpha   90.00
_cell.angle_beta   90.00
_cell.angle_gamma   90.00
#
_symmetry.space_group_name_H-M   'P 1'
#
loop_
_entity.id
_entity.type
_entity.pdbx_description
1 polymer ?
#
loop_
_entity_poly.entity_id
_entity_poly.type
_entity_poly.pdbx_seq_one_letter_code
_entity_poly.pdbx_strand_id
1 'polypeptide(L)'
;QCNQFFDLLQDLVDHVNDFHVKPEKDVGYCCHWEGCARHGRGFNARYKMLIHIRTHTNEKPHRCPTCNKSFSRLENLKIHNRSHTGEKPYICPYEGCNKRYSNSSDRFKHTRTHY
;
A
#
# COMPACT_ATOMS: atom_id res chain seq x y z
N GLN A 1 20.62 4.74 13.17
CA GLN A 1 19.68 5.87 13.29
C GLN A 1 20.19 7.04 12.46
N CYS A 2 19.30 7.76 11.79
CA CYS A 2 19.61 8.97 11.02
C CYS A 2 19.02 10.17 11.78
N ASN A 3 19.84 11.18 12.11
CA ASN A 3 19.42 12.34 12.92
C ASN A 3 19.02 13.55 12.05
N GLN A 4 18.42 13.29 10.90
CA GLN A 4 17.93 14.34 9.99
C GLN A 4 16.44 14.61 10.25
N PHE A 5 16.07 15.89 10.24
CA PHE A 5 14.71 16.36 10.43
C PHE A 5 14.28 17.16 9.21
N PHE A 6 13.00 17.08 8.87
CA PHE A 6 12.44 17.71 7.67
C PHE A 6 11.12 18.40 8.02
N ASP A 7 10.95 19.63 7.53
CA ASP A 7 9.72 20.41 7.73
C ASP A 7 8.63 20.04 6.71
N LEU A 8 9.03 19.56 5.52
CA LEU A 8 8.12 19.11 4.48
C LEU A 8 8.17 17.58 4.35
N LEU A 9 7.00 16.98 4.21
CA LEU A 9 6.86 15.54 3.95
C LEU A 9 7.61 15.11 2.69
N GLN A 10 7.63 15.96 1.65
CA GLN A 10 8.30 15.65 0.40
C GLN A 10 9.81 15.52 0.60
N ASP A 11 10.42 16.44 1.34
CA ASP A 11 11.87 16.40 1.63
C ASP A 11 12.26 15.16 2.43
N LEU A 12 11.42 14.76 3.41
CA LEU A 12 11.60 13.49 4.13
C LEU A 12 11.55 12.30 3.17
N VAL A 13 10.56 12.26 2.28
CA VAL A 13 10.36 11.16 1.34
C VAL A 13 11.55 11.06 0.38
N ASP A 14 11.99 12.18 -0.18
CA ASP A 14 13.12 12.24 -1.11
C ASP A 14 14.42 11.83 -0.42
N HIS A 15 14.69 12.34 0.80
CA HIS A 15 15.81 11.88 1.60
C HIS A 15 15.79 10.37 1.84
N VAL A 16 14.65 9.81 2.23
CA VAL A 16 14.56 8.37 2.48
C VAL A 16 14.78 7.56 1.20
N ASN A 17 14.20 7.99 0.09
CA ASN A 17 14.29 7.29 -1.19
C ASN A 17 15.70 7.31 -1.78
N ASP A 18 16.46 8.37 -1.56
CA ASP A 18 17.79 8.56 -2.12
C ASP A 18 18.89 7.98 -1.23
N PHE A 19 18.76 8.13 0.09
CA PHE A 19 19.82 7.75 1.02
C PHE A 19 19.60 6.39 1.66
N HIS A 20 18.35 6.00 1.95
CA HIS A 20 18.03 4.77 2.70
C HIS A 20 17.46 3.64 1.85
N VAL A 21 16.91 3.92 0.66
CA VAL A 21 16.39 2.89 -0.26
C VAL A 21 17.44 2.51 -1.30
N LYS A 22 18.46 1.76 -0.86
CA LYS A 22 19.56 1.27 -1.72
C LYS A 22 19.56 -0.26 -1.81
N PRO A 23 20.07 -0.82 -2.93
CA PRO A 23 20.25 -2.26 -3.04
C PRO A 23 21.42 -2.72 -2.16
N GLU A 24 21.18 -3.77 -1.39
CA GLU A 24 22.15 -4.58 -0.69
C GLU A 24 22.52 -5.80 -1.51
N LYS A 25 23.81 -6.16 -1.46
CA LYS A 25 24.35 -7.30 -2.18
C LYS A 25 23.60 -8.58 -1.78
N ASP A 26 23.19 -9.36 -2.77
CA ASP A 26 22.52 -10.67 -2.63
C ASP A 26 21.11 -10.67 -2.00
N VAL A 27 20.69 -9.60 -1.31
CA VAL A 27 19.39 -9.54 -0.59
C VAL A 27 18.38 -8.61 -1.29
N GLY A 28 18.83 -7.70 -2.17
CA GLY A 28 17.97 -6.73 -2.83
C GLY A 28 17.76 -5.50 -1.95
N TYR A 29 16.53 -5.05 -1.69
CA TYR A 29 16.29 -3.83 -0.90
C TYR A 29 15.84 -4.20 0.52
N CYS A 30 16.50 -3.73 1.56
CA CYS A 30 16.14 -4.04 2.96
C CYS A 30 15.66 -2.81 3.73
N CYS A 31 14.73 -3.03 4.67
CA CYS A 31 14.20 -1.97 5.52
C CYS A 31 14.86 -2.07 6.90
N HIS A 32 15.55 -1.01 7.31
CA HIS A 32 16.22 -0.91 8.61
C HIS A 32 15.56 0.13 9.52
N TRP A 33 14.29 0.40 9.28
CA TRP A 33 13.52 1.32 10.11
C TRP A 33 13.28 0.71 11.50
N GLU A 34 13.57 1.48 12.54
CA GLU A 34 13.46 1.04 13.92
C GLU A 34 12.00 0.71 14.28
N GLY A 35 11.77 -0.48 14.86
CA GLY A 35 10.41 -0.96 15.17
C GLY A 35 9.60 -1.43 13.95
N CYS A 36 10.21 -1.53 12.76
CA CYS A 36 9.51 -2.08 11.60
C CYS A 36 9.30 -3.60 11.72
N ALA A 37 8.07 -4.07 11.55
CA ALA A 37 7.76 -5.50 11.50
C ALA A 37 8.44 -6.27 10.34
N ARG A 38 9.01 -5.55 9.37
CA ARG A 38 9.76 -6.09 8.23
C ARG A 38 11.25 -5.75 8.29
N HIS A 39 11.75 -5.42 9.48
CA HIS A 39 13.16 -5.10 9.69
C HIS A 39 14.07 -6.20 9.12
N GLY A 40 15.07 -5.80 8.33
CA GLY A 40 16.02 -6.71 7.70
C GLY A 40 15.44 -7.65 6.64
N ARG A 41 14.15 -7.56 6.28
CA ARG A 41 13.59 -8.35 5.18
C ARG A 41 13.92 -7.73 3.82
N GLY A 42 14.53 -8.54 2.95
CA GLY A 42 14.76 -8.22 1.56
C GLY A 42 13.47 -8.10 0.74
N PHE A 43 13.42 -7.05 -0.07
CA PHE A 43 12.45 -6.85 -1.13
C PHE A 43 13.16 -7.05 -2.47
N ASN A 44 12.60 -7.91 -3.31
CA ASN A 44 13.18 -8.24 -4.61
C ASN A 44 13.04 -7.15 -5.68
N ALA A 45 12.44 -6.00 -5.35
CA ALA A 45 12.27 -4.88 -6.28
C ALA A 45 12.18 -3.54 -5.56
N ARG A 46 12.81 -2.49 -6.12
CA ARG A 46 12.84 -1.13 -5.56
C ARG A 46 11.45 -0.59 -5.29
N TYR A 47 10.54 -0.71 -6.25
CA TYR A 47 9.17 -0.18 -6.13
C TYR A 47 8.41 -0.81 -4.95
N LYS A 48 8.67 -2.08 -4.61
CA LYS A 48 8.03 -2.73 -3.45
C LYS A 48 8.57 -2.17 -2.14
N MET A 49 9.86 -1.87 -2.08
CA MET A 49 10.46 -1.15 -0.95
C MET A 49 9.89 0.25 -0.82
N LEU A 50 9.83 1.02 -1.91
CA LEU A 50 9.26 2.37 -1.90
C LEU A 50 7.82 2.37 -1.39
N ILE A 51 6.97 1.46 -1.87
CA ILE A 51 5.60 1.29 -1.36
C ILE A 51 5.58 0.97 0.13
N HIS A 52 6.55 0.17 0.62
CA HIS A 52 6.67 -0.13 2.04
C HIS A 52 7.10 1.10 2.85
N ILE A 53 8.08 1.88 2.39
CA ILE A 53 8.54 3.09 3.08
C ILE A 53 7.41 4.10 3.32
N ARG A 54 6.40 4.14 2.44
CA ARG A 54 5.19 4.96 2.66
C ARG A 54 4.44 4.64 3.96
N THR A 55 4.63 3.46 4.55
CA THR A 55 4.05 3.14 5.87
C THR A 55 4.76 3.85 7.02
N HIS A 56 6.00 4.30 6.80
CA HIS A 56 6.79 5.04 7.79
C HIS A 56 6.65 6.54 7.61
N THR A 57 6.72 7.02 6.36
CA THR A 57 6.59 8.45 6.05
C THR A 57 5.15 8.94 6.04
N ASN A 58 4.16 8.04 6.03
CA ASN A 58 2.74 8.37 5.83
C ASN A 58 2.42 9.06 4.50
N GLU A 59 3.31 8.95 3.51
CA GLU A 59 3.12 9.51 2.17
C GLU A 59 1.90 8.88 1.46
N LYS A 60 1.02 9.74 0.94
CA LYS A 60 -0.21 9.34 0.23
C LYS A 60 -0.32 10.08 -1.10
N PRO A 61 0.44 9.66 -2.13
CA PRO A 61 0.54 10.42 -3.38
C PRO A 61 -0.73 10.35 -4.25
N HIS A 62 -1.65 9.41 -3.96
CA HIS A 62 -2.83 9.19 -4.80
C HIS A 62 -4.07 9.83 -4.18
N ARG A 63 -4.41 11.04 -4.61
CA ARG A 63 -5.59 11.78 -4.15
C ARG A 63 -6.83 11.46 -5.00
N CYS A 64 -7.96 11.24 -4.33
CA CYS A 64 -9.26 11.13 -4.98
C CYS A 64 -9.73 12.54 -5.41
N PRO A 65 -10.02 12.75 -6.70
CA PRO A 65 -10.47 14.05 -7.19
C PRO A 65 -11.88 14.41 -6.70
N THR A 66 -12.70 13.42 -6.36
CA THR A 66 -14.10 13.61 -5.96
C THR A 66 -14.24 14.03 -4.49
N CYS A 67 -13.49 13.41 -3.58
CA CYS A 67 -13.64 13.65 -2.14
C CYS A 67 -12.34 14.05 -1.42
N ASN A 68 -11.26 14.30 -2.16
CA ASN A 68 -9.96 14.72 -1.65
C ASN A 68 -9.26 13.75 -0.68
N LYS A 69 -9.80 12.53 -0.48
CA LYS A 69 -9.12 11.48 0.30
C LYS A 69 -7.88 10.98 -0.43
N SER A 70 -6.76 10.86 0.28
CA SER A 70 -5.49 10.39 -0.28
C SER A 70 -5.14 8.97 0.14
N PHE A 71 -4.46 8.24 -0.74
CA PHE A 71 -4.07 6.85 -0.57
C PHE A 71 -2.58 6.65 -0.87
N SER A 72 -1.94 5.74 -0.14
CA SER A 72 -0.52 5.37 -0.34
C SER A 72 -0.28 4.50 -1.58
N ARG A 73 -1.34 3.89 -2.14
CA ARG A 73 -1.28 3.01 -3.31
C ARG A 73 -2.40 3.33 -4.30
N LEU A 74 -2.07 3.30 -5.59
CA LEU A 74 -3.02 3.55 -6.68
C LEU A 74 -4.20 2.56 -6.68
N GLU A 75 -3.93 1.28 -6.44
CA GLU A 75 -4.98 0.25 -6.40
C GLU A 75 -6.01 0.51 -5.29
N ASN A 76 -5.58 1.07 -4.15
CA ASN A 76 -6.49 1.46 -3.08
C ASN A 76 -7.37 2.65 -3.51
N LEU A 77 -6.81 3.62 -4.24
CA LEU A 77 -7.58 4.72 -4.83
C LEU A 77 -8.60 4.19 -5.85
N LYS A 78 -8.21 3.26 -6.73
CA LYS A 78 -9.14 2.64 -7.71
C LYS A 78 -10.30 1.93 -7.01
N ILE A 79 -10.00 1.13 -5.99
CA ILE A 79 -11.03 0.45 -5.19
C ILE A 79 -11.92 1.47 -4.47
N HIS A 80 -11.34 2.53 -3.91
CA HIS A 80 -12.09 3.60 -3.27
C HIS A 80 -13.03 4.31 -4.24
N ASN A 81 -12.60 4.59 -5.48
CA ASN A 81 -13.44 5.23 -6.48
C ASN A 81 -14.72 4.42 -6.79
N ARG A 82 -14.68 3.09 -6.61
CA ARG A 82 -15.88 2.25 -6.72
C ARG A 82 -16.94 2.53 -5.64
N SER A 83 -16.56 3.14 -4.52
CA SER A 83 -17.54 3.62 -3.52
C SER A 83 -18.33 4.83 -3.99
N HIS A 84 -17.80 5.60 -4.95
CA HIS A 84 -18.51 6.71 -5.58
C HIS A 84 -19.41 6.23 -6.71
N THR A 85 -18.94 5.27 -7.52
CA THR A 85 -19.70 4.76 -8.67
C THR A 85 -20.67 3.64 -8.31
N GLY A 86 -20.50 2.99 -7.16
CA GLY A 86 -21.26 1.80 -6.77
C GLY A 86 -20.82 0.50 -7.45
N GLU A 87 -19.73 0.52 -8.22
CA GLU A 87 -19.25 -0.64 -8.97
C GLU A 87 -18.84 -1.81 -8.05
N LYS A 88 -19.41 -3.00 -8.29
CA LYS A 88 -19.10 -4.23 -7.55
C LYS A 88 -18.76 -5.37 -8.51
N PRO A 89 -17.54 -5.39 -9.07
CA PRO A 89 -17.17 -6.34 -10.12
C PRO A 89 -16.90 -7.75 -9.56
N TYR A 90 -16.66 -7.91 -8.26
CA TYR A 90 -16.31 -9.21 -7.68
C TYR A 90 -17.57 -9.91 -7.15
N ILE A 91 -17.97 -10.97 -7.83
CA ILE A 91 -19.13 -11.79 -7.49
C ILE A 91 -18.67 -12.98 -6.63
N CYS A 92 -19.46 -13.37 -5.63
CA CYS A 92 -19.25 -14.61 -4.88
C CYS A 92 -19.29 -15.83 -5.85
N PRO A 93 -18.32 -16.75 -5.78
CA PRO A 93 -18.28 -17.92 -6.67
C PRO A 93 -19.21 -19.07 -6.23
N TYR A 94 -19.90 -18.96 -5.08
CA TYR A 94 -20.77 -20.02 -4.59
C TYR A 94 -22.16 -19.92 -5.22
N GLU A 95 -22.63 -21.05 -5.75
CA GLU A 95 -23.98 -21.18 -6.30
C GLU A 95 -25.04 -20.83 -5.25
N GLY A 96 -26.05 -20.08 -5.67
CA GLY A 96 -27.08 -19.54 -4.76
C GLY A 96 -26.66 -18.31 -3.95
N CYS A 97 -25.39 -17.88 -4.01
CA CYS A 97 -24.92 -16.66 -3.33
C CYS A 97 -24.76 -15.47 -4.28
N ASN A 98 -25.72 -14.54 -4.25
CA ASN A 98 -25.71 -13.34 -5.12
C ASN A 98 -24.93 -12.14 -4.56
N LYS A 99 -24.05 -12.34 -3.57
CA LYS A 99 -23.30 -11.23 -2.95
C LYS A 99 -22.19 -10.72 -3.87
N ARG A 100 -22.10 -9.40 -4.00
CA ARG A 100 -21.12 -8.68 -4.83
C ARG A 100 -20.28 -7.70 -4.01
N TYR A 101 -19.02 -7.51 -4.40
CA TYR A 101 -18.02 -6.74 -3.66
C TYR A 101 -17.25 -5.78 -4.59
N SER A 102 -16.79 -4.67 -4.02
CA SER A 102 -15.99 -3.66 -4.71
C SER A 102 -14.51 -4.05 -4.85
N ASN A 103 -14.02 -5.00 -4.06
CA ASN A 103 -12.69 -5.58 -4.18
C ASN A 103 -12.67 -7.10 -3.95
N SER A 104 -11.61 -7.75 -4.44
CA SER A 104 -11.44 -9.21 -4.37
C SER A 104 -11.19 -9.72 -2.95
N SER A 105 -10.50 -8.93 -2.12
CA SER A 105 -10.19 -9.30 -0.73
C SER A 105 -11.43 -9.43 0.12
N ASP A 106 -12.39 -8.53 -0.02
CA ASP A 106 -13.67 -8.58 0.72
C ASP A 106 -14.54 -9.73 0.23
N ARG A 107 -14.57 -9.98 -1.09
CA ARG A 107 -15.19 -11.20 -1.64
C ARG A 107 -14.54 -12.45 -1.03
N PHE A 108 -13.21 -12.52 -0.98
CA PHE A 108 -12.49 -13.68 -0.44
C PHE A 108 -12.68 -13.87 1.09
N LYS A 109 -12.84 -12.78 1.84
CA LYS A 109 -13.25 -12.86 3.25
C LYS A 109 -14.64 -13.44 3.37
N HIS A 110 -15.57 -12.97 2.56
CA HIS A 110 -16.93 -13.52 2.55
C HIS A 110 -16.98 -14.98 2.14
N THR A 111 -16.18 -15.42 1.16
CA THR A 111 -16.21 -16.83 0.74
C THR A 111 -15.89 -17.80 1.87
N ARG A 112 -15.17 -17.34 2.91
CA ARG A 112 -14.90 -18.12 4.11
C ARG A 112 -16.14 -18.41 4.98
N THR A 113 -17.26 -17.74 4.75
CA THR A 113 -18.53 -18.00 5.47
C THR A 113 -19.36 -19.11 4.84
N HIS A 114 -18.91 -19.70 3.73
CA HIS A 114 -19.58 -20.83 3.05
C HIS A 114 -18.90 -22.17 3.34
N TYR A 115 -17.86 -22.18 4.16
CA TYR A 115 -17.27 -23.37 4.78
C TYR A 115 -17.70 -23.43 6.24
#